data_AF-A0A368EJ79-F1
#
_entry.id   AF-A0A368EJ79-F1
#
_cell.length_a   1.000
_cell.length_b   1.000
_cell.length_c   1.000
_cell.angle_alpha   90.00
_cell.angle_beta   90.00
_cell.angle_gamma   90.00
#
_symmetry.space_group_name_H-M   'P 1'
#
loop_
_entity.id
_entity.type
_entity.pdbx_description
1 polymer ?
#
loop_
_entity_poly.entity_id
_entity_poly.type
_entity_poly.pdbx_seq_one_letter_code
_entity_poly.pdbx_strand_id
1 'polypeptide(L)'
;MTTYVIVDGQRVAANVAGDYYRLEAEFRRVFGLDLIISSGVRTWAEQKALWDAYDSGRSSVRAAHPNDPKAFHVETNPIGPRAIDIRDSGADAGVTRYGNPRSKWIRDNAHRFNF
;
A
#
# COMPACT_ATOMS: atom_id res chain seq x y z
N MET A 1 -13.18 6.10 15.71
CA MET A 1 -13.32 4.83 14.97
C MET A 1 -12.81 5.08 13.56
N THR A 2 -11.90 4.26 13.04
CA THR A 2 -11.39 4.44 11.67
C THR A 2 -12.47 4.07 10.67
N THR A 3 -12.85 5.00 9.80
CA THR A 3 -13.75 4.72 8.67
C THR A 3 -12.93 4.23 7.48
N TYR A 4 -13.41 3.19 6.82
CA TYR A 4 -12.80 2.66 5.61
C TYR A 4 -13.61 3.01 4.37
N VAL A 5 -12.92 3.22 3.25
CA VAL A 5 -13.48 3.38 1.91
C VAL A 5 -12.87 2.31 1.00
N ILE A 6 -13.49 2.12 -0.17
CA ILE A 6 -12.97 1.21 -1.20
C ILE A 6 -12.32 2.04 -2.31
N VAL A 7 -11.05 1.77 -2.58
CA VAL A 7 -10.26 2.39 -3.67
C VAL A 7 -9.55 1.26 -4.42
N ASP A 8 -9.70 1.19 -5.75
CA ASP A 8 -9.13 0.13 -6.58
C ASP A 8 -9.47 -1.31 -6.11
N GLY A 9 -10.65 -1.47 -5.50
CA GLY A 9 -11.10 -2.74 -4.92
C GLY A 9 -10.48 -3.08 -3.55
N GLN A 10 -9.66 -2.20 -2.98
CA GLN A 10 -8.99 -2.37 -1.70
C GLN A 10 -9.65 -1.54 -0.59
N ARG A 11 -9.64 -2.07 0.64
CA ARG A 11 -10.06 -1.33 1.84
C ARG A 11 -8.98 -0.33 2.22
N VAL A 12 -9.31 0.96 2.37
CA VAL A 12 -8.34 2.01 2.72
C VAL A 12 -8.93 2.90 3.81
N ALA A 13 -8.12 3.31 4.79
CA ALA A 13 -8.55 4.28 5.80
C ALA A 13 -8.90 5.62 5.11
N ALA A 14 -10.04 6.23 5.46
CA ALA A 14 -10.58 7.38 4.72
C ALA A 14 -9.61 8.57 4.65
N ASN A 15 -8.82 8.81 5.71
CA ASN A 15 -7.78 9.84 5.70
C ASN A 15 -6.62 9.49 4.75
N VAL A 16 -6.18 8.21 4.74
CA VAL A 16 -5.14 7.72 3.84
C VAL A 16 -5.62 7.78 2.38
N ALA A 17 -6.90 7.53 2.11
CA ALA A 17 -7.47 7.68 0.77
C ALA A 17 -7.41 9.15 0.29
N GLY A 18 -7.73 10.10 1.17
CA GLY A 18 -7.60 11.53 0.86
C GLY A 18 -6.15 11.95 0.54
N ASP A 19 -5.19 11.43 1.29
CA ASP A 19 -3.76 11.64 1.06
C ASP A 19 -3.29 10.98 -0.24
N TYR A 20 -3.76 9.77 -0.50
CA TYR A 20 -3.48 9.01 -1.73
C TYR A 20 -3.96 9.76 -2.98
N TYR A 21 -5.18 10.29 -3.00
CA TYR A 21 -5.70 11.01 -4.17
C TYR A 21 -4.86 12.24 -4.51
N ARG A 22 -4.29 12.93 -3.51
CA ARG A 22 -3.37 14.05 -3.74
C ARG A 22 -2.05 13.59 -4.35
N LEU A 23 -1.51 12.47 -3.85
CA LEU A 23 -0.30 11.84 -4.40
C LEU A 23 -0.52 11.35 -5.84
N GLU A 24 -1.63 10.66 -6.11
CA GLU A 24 -2.00 10.15 -7.43
C GLU A 24 -2.17 11.29 -8.43
N ALA A 25 -2.88 12.37 -8.05
CA ALA A 25 -3.07 13.52 -8.93
C ALA A 25 -1.73 14.14 -9.36
N GLU A 26 -0.78 14.29 -8.43
CA GLU A 26 0.55 14.81 -8.76
C GLU A 26 1.37 13.82 -9.58
N PHE A 27 1.32 12.53 -9.26
CA PHE A 27 1.99 11.49 -10.04
C PHE A 27 1.49 11.47 -11.50
N ARG A 28 0.17 11.57 -11.69
CA ARG A 28 -0.47 11.69 -13.01
C ARG A 28 -0.03 12.96 -13.73
N ARG A 29 0.10 14.09 -13.03
CA ARG A 29 0.62 15.34 -13.61
C ARG A 29 2.06 15.21 -14.11
N VAL A 30 2.92 14.45 -13.40
CA VAL A 30 4.34 14.30 -13.73
C VAL A 30 4.58 13.26 -14.82
N PHE A 31 3.89 12.12 -14.78
CA PHE A 31 4.18 10.97 -15.64
C PHE A 31 3.08 10.64 -16.66
N GLY A 32 1.90 11.23 -16.55
CA GLY A 32 0.74 10.86 -17.38
C GLY A 32 0.21 9.45 -17.10
N LEU A 33 0.52 8.89 -15.93
CA LEU A 33 0.15 7.54 -15.50
C LEU A 33 -0.64 7.59 -14.19
N ASP A 34 -1.43 6.56 -13.94
CA ASP A 34 -2.21 6.42 -12.71
C ASP A 34 -1.39 5.68 -11.66
N LEU A 35 -1.52 6.06 -10.40
CA LEU A 35 -1.23 5.15 -9.30
C LEU A 35 -2.44 4.25 -9.08
N ILE A 36 -2.18 3.02 -8.64
CA ILE A 36 -3.21 2.03 -8.36
C ILE A 36 -2.85 1.36 -7.03
N ILE A 37 -3.79 1.32 -6.10
CA ILE A 37 -3.64 0.59 -4.84
C ILE A 37 -3.81 -0.90 -5.12
N SER A 38 -2.74 -1.66 -4.90
CA SER A 38 -2.69 -3.11 -5.07
C SER A 38 -2.96 -3.89 -3.78
N SER A 39 -2.75 -3.26 -2.63
CA SER A 39 -3.15 -3.82 -1.33
C SER A 39 -3.42 -2.72 -0.32
N GLY A 40 -4.51 -2.86 0.44
CA GLY A 40 -4.89 -1.91 1.49
C GLY A 40 -4.91 -2.54 2.88
N VAL A 41 -5.84 -2.09 3.70
CA VAL A 41 -6.12 -2.60 5.04
C VAL A 41 -6.53 -4.06 4.99
N ARG A 42 -5.98 -4.86 5.90
CA ARG A 42 -6.28 -6.28 6.12
C ARG A 42 -6.83 -6.46 7.52
N THR A 43 -7.80 -7.35 7.65
CA THR A 43 -8.21 -7.92 8.93
C THR A 43 -7.07 -8.75 9.51
N TRP A 44 -7.13 -9.02 10.81
CA TRP A 44 -6.17 -9.91 11.46
C TRP A 44 -6.12 -11.29 10.78
N ALA A 45 -7.28 -11.85 10.44
CA ALA A 45 -7.40 -13.16 9.80
C ALA A 45 -6.81 -13.20 8.39
N GLU A 46 -7.04 -12.15 7.57
CA GLU A 46 -6.45 -12.03 6.23
C GLU A 46 -4.92 -11.97 6.30
N GLN A 47 -4.37 -11.18 7.23
CA GLN A 47 -2.91 -11.12 7.42
C GLN A 47 -2.35 -12.45 7.93
N LYS A 48 -3.07 -13.14 8.84
CA LYS A 48 -2.68 -14.46 9.34
C LYS A 48 -2.60 -15.49 8.22
N ALA A 49 -3.56 -15.50 7.30
CA ALA A 49 -3.54 -16.40 6.15
C ALA A 49 -2.33 -16.16 5.23
N LEU A 50 -1.95 -14.90 4.99
CA LEU A 50 -0.74 -14.55 4.23
C LEU A 50 0.53 -14.99 4.95
N TRP A 51 0.61 -14.75 6.26
CA TRP A 51 1.74 -15.19 7.08
C TRP A 51 1.87 -16.71 7.10
N ASP A 52 0.79 -17.45 7.32
CA ASP A 52 0.80 -18.92 7.32
C ASP A 52 1.25 -19.49 5.96
N ALA A 53 0.89 -18.84 4.85
CA ALA A 53 1.34 -19.25 3.52
C ALA A 53 2.83 -18.98 3.30
N TYR A 54 3.36 -17.86 3.80
CA TYR A 54 4.78 -17.53 3.74
C TYR A 54 5.61 -18.46 4.63
N ASP A 55 5.19 -18.62 5.89
CA ASP A 55 5.89 -19.43 6.90
C ASP A 55 5.93 -20.92 6.50
N SER A 56 4.84 -21.44 5.92
CA SER A 56 4.81 -22.81 5.42
C SER A 56 5.51 -23.00 4.06
N GLY A 57 6.10 -21.96 3.47
CA GLY A 57 6.75 -22.02 2.15
C GLY A 57 5.79 -22.17 0.96
N ARG A 58 4.47 -22.04 1.15
CA ARG A 58 3.46 -22.08 0.07
C ARG A 58 3.43 -20.79 -0.75
N SER A 59 3.99 -19.72 -0.21
CA SER A 59 4.11 -18.42 -0.86
C SER A 59 5.53 -17.88 -0.70
N SER A 60 6.09 -17.32 -1.77
CA SER A 60 7.32 -16.53 -1.72
C SER A 60 7.09 -15.07 -1.29
N VAL A 61 5.82 -14.65 -1.21
CA VAL A 61 5.46 -13.29 -0.77
C VAL A 61 5.69 -13.19 0.73
N ARG A 62 6.68 -12.38 1.12
CA ARG A 62 6.99 -12.13 2.53
C ARG A 62 5.82 -11.45 3.22
N ALA A 63 5.39 -12.00 4.36
CA ALA A 63 4.35 -11.43 5.19
C ALA A 63 4.83 -11.32 6.65
N ALA A 64 4.52 -10.19 7.30
CA ALA A 64 4.71 -10.05 8.74
C ALA A 64 3.63 -10.84 9.49
N HIS A 65 3.99 -11.42 10.65
CA HIS A 65 3.00 -12.02 11.54
C HIS A 65 1.98 -10.94 11.96
N PRO A 66 0.67 -11.24 12.07
CA PRO A 66 -0.35 -10.21 12.34
C PRO A 66 -0.19 -9.46 13.68
N ASN A 67 0.52 -10.05 14.65
CA ASN A 67 0.87 -9.39 15.92
C ASN A 67 2.20 -8.61 15.88
N ASP A 68 2.90 -8.61 14.74
CA ASP A 68 4.13 -7.83 14.58
C ASP A 68 3.78 -6.33 14.57
N PRO A 69 4.45 -5.46 15.35
CA PRO A 69 4.22 -4.02 15.33
C PRO A 69 4.43 -3.39 13.94
N LYS A 70 5.16 -4.06 13.04
CA LYS A 70 5.40 -3.63 11.65
C LYS A 70 4.36 -4.15 10.66
N ALA A 71 3.32 -4.87 11.11
CA ALA A 71 2.22 -5.31 10.26
C ALA A 71 1.25 -4.14 9.99
N PHE A 72 1.71 -3.12 9.24
CA PHE A 72 1.01 -1.84 9.05
C PHE A 72 -0.26 -1.89 8.20
N HIS A 73 -0.56 -3.03 7.59
CA HIS A 73 -1.83 -3.27 6.92
C HIS A 73 -2.92 -3.76 7.88
N VAL A 74 -2.56 -4.26 9.06
CA VAL A 74 -3.49 -4.96 9.96
C VAL A 74 -4.33 -3.97 10.75
N GLU A 75 -5.65 -4.15 10.74
CA GLU A 75 -6.59 -3.23 11.41
C GLU A 75 -6.42 -3.14 12.94
N THR A 76 -5.88 -4.18 13.56
CA THR A 76 -5.59 -4.23 15.00
C THR A 76 -4.22 -3.68 15.37
N ASN A 77 -3.42 -3.20 14.40
CA ASN A 77 -2.12 -2.61 14.66
C ASN A 77 -2.29 -1.35 15.54
N PRO A 78 -1.49 -1.15 16.61
CA PRO A 78 -1.63 0.01 17.50
C PRO A 78 -1.33 1.35 16.82
N ILE A 79 -0.56 1.35 15.73
CA ILE A 79 -0.32 2.54 14.89
C ILE A 79 -1.46 2.72 13.88
N GLY A 80 -2.37 1.74 13.78
CA GLY A 80 -3.51 1.70 12.87
C GLY A 80 -3.11 1.19 11.48
N PRO A 81 -4.07 0.68 10.69
CA PRO A 81 -3.78 0.27 9.33
C PRO A 81 -3.66 1.51 8.45
N ARG A 82 -2.41 1.94 8.20
CA ARG A 82 -2.11 3.14 7.41
C ARG A 82 -1.35 2.84 6.13
N ALA A 83 -0.88 1.61 5.97
CA ALA A 83 -0.11 1.22 4.80
C ALA A 83 -1.02 0.87 3.62
N ILE A 84 -0.55 1.26 2.44
CA ILE A 84 -1.06 0.84 1.14
C ILE A 84 0.14 0.40 0.29
N ASP A 85 -0.03 -0.67 -0.47
CA ASP A 85 0.93 -1.10 -1.48
C ASP A 85 0.46 -0.56 -2.84
N ILE A 86 1.30 0.20 -3.53
CA ILE A 86 0.95 0.86 -4.80
C ILE A 86 1.78 0.31 -5.97
N ARG A 87 1.17 0.36 -7.16
CA ARG A 87 1.84 0.26 -8.46
C ARG A 87 1.37 1.41 -9.34
N ASP A 88 1.96 1.57 -10.51
CA ASP A 88 1.41 2.46 -11.53
C ASP A 88 0.80 1.70 -12.72
N SER A 89 0.02 2.40 -13.55
CA SER A 89 -0.67 1.85 -14.71
C SER A 89 0.24 1.58 -15.92
N GLY A 90 1.51 1.97 -15.89
CA GLY A 90 2.46 1.66 -16.94
C GLY A 90 2.69 0.15 -17.07
N ALA A 91 2.97 -0.32 -18.30
CA ALA A 91 3.10 -1.74 -18.62
C ALA A 91 4.20 -2.47 -17.83
N ASP A 92 5.16 -1.73 -17.27
CA ASP A 92 6.26 -2.25 -16.47
C ASP A 92 6.06 -2.09 -14.96
N ALA A 93 4.95 -1.48 -14.51
CA ALA A 93 4.67 -1.16 -13.10
C ALA A 93 5.86 -0.45 -12.42
N GLY A 94 6.40 0.58 -13.09
CA GLY A 94 7.65 1.24 -12.72
C GLY A 94 7.80 1.65 -11.25
N VAL A 95 6.75 2.07 -10.56
CA VAL A 95 6.81 2.38 -9.11
C VAL A 95 7.34 1.21 -8.28
N THR A 96 7.06 -0.03 -8.70
CA THR A 96 7.50 -1.25 -8.03
C THR A 96 8.93 -1.67 -8.39
N ARG A 97 9.53 -1.07 -9.43
CA ARG A 97 10.87 -1.43 -9.90
C ARG A 97 11.91 -0.45 -9.38
N TYR A 98 12.71 -0.91 -8.43
CA TYR A 98 13.75 -0.11 -7.78
C TYR A 98 14.70 0.54 -8.80
N GLY A 99 14.94 1.84 -8.63
CA GLY A 99 16.00 2.56 -9.33
C GLY A 99 15.56 3.27 -10.60
N ASN A 100 14.34 3.06 -11.09
CA ASN A 100 13.81 3.82 -12.21
C ASN A 100 13.26 5.20 -11.77
N PRO A 101 12.96 6.12 -12.72
CA PRO A 101 12.47 7.45 -12.41
C PRO A 101 11.19 7.50 -11.56
N ARG A 102 10.23 6.58 -11.79
CA ARG A 102 8.95 6.54 -11.06
C ARG A 102 9.13 6.09 -9.61
N SER A 103 9.88 5.03 -9.37
CA SER A 103 10.18 4.56 -8.00
C SER A 103 11.00 5.58 -7.20
N LYS A 104 11.95 6.27 -7.86
CA LYS A 104 12.71 7.37 -7.25
C LYS A 104 11.81 8.55 -6.93
N TRP A 105 10.93 8.93 -7.84
CA TRP A 105 10.01 10.04 -7.64
C TRP A 105 9.09 9.81 -6.42
N ILE A 106 8.53 8.59 -6.28
CA ILE A 106 7.71 8.24 -5.11
C ILE A 106 8.53 8.41 -3.82
N ARG A 107 9.75 7.84 -3.76
CA ARG A 107 10.63 7.96 -2.59
C ARG A 107 10.93 9.41 -2.21
N ASP A 108 11.14 10.26 -3.23
CA ASP A 108 11.52 11.65 -3.03
C ASP A 108 10.32 12.58 -2.74
N ASN A 109 9.07 12.17 -3.00
CA ASN A 109 7.90 13.07 -2.94
C ASN A 109 6.76 12.58 -2.03
N ALA A 110 6.65 11.28 -1.72
CA ALA A 110 5.53 10.72 -0.97
C ALA A 110 5.30 11.42 0.39
N HIS A 111 6.38 11.80 1.07
CA HIS A 111 6.34 12.52 2.36
C HIS A 111 5.60 13.86 2.28
N ARG A 112 5.56 14.51 1.12
CA ARG A 112 4.82 15.76 0.89
C ARG A 112 3.30 15.55 0.92
N PHE A 113 2.88 14.30 0.84
CA PHE A 113 1.49 13.85 0.85
C PHE A 113 1.18 12.98 2.07
N ASN A 114 2.00 13.05 3.13
CA ASN A 114 1.87 12.29 4.39
C ASN A 114 2.15 10.78 4.30
N PHE A 115 2.99 10.34 3.34
CA PHE A 115 3.45 8.95 3.20
C PHE A 115 4.94 8.77 3.49
#